data_AF-A0A835IH94-F1
#
_entry.id   AF-A0A835IH94-F1
#
_cell.length_a   1.000
_cell.length_b   1.000
_cell.length_c   1.000
_cell.angle_alpha   90.00
_cell.angle_beta   90.00
_cell.angle_gamma   90.00
#
_symmetry.space_group_name_H-M   'P 1'
#
loop_
_entity.id
_entity.type
_entity.pdbx_description
1 polymer ?
#
loop_
_entity_poly.entity_id
_entity_poly.type
_entity_poly.pdbx_seq_one_letter_code
_entity_poly.pdbx_strand_id
1 'polypeptide(L)'
;MRRINKKWLKTHMGYRPPNECLLFGSDWNSILQLEDGAFIDEKFYGFDLASYKKELNSIGVTVDVKNGCRLLASELESHSHFAVIARIYAYLQKYDWKLDKPDDRTANWIWIPDGSDKGQWVSPEECVLHDMDGLFGSQLNVLERHYDKKLWLWKTWESSECQLTHAECCAFWVCIVQHWNSSKTKNLLAEMVKLPAYTNSDVIQLCNKQDIFIPDDLLLMDLLQNASPDPLFVWYPQPSLPSIPRTKLHEIYSSIGVRVVSESVEKSECSKVDGDFEQVNPSEILIRRELIRLILGFLADPSIEVDANKRQKIVQALLDVNVFETEKPITVGYSLSLSSGESVNVKASQMIRWERESSKVFTQKINRSCGHKANIEFATFFSQVIADGILWEKSERIPELCELIKLGWLLEFEEEAIGFLLKTKNLQLFMEDLEFLNSKFPSE
;
A
#
# COMPACT_ATOMS: atom_id res chain seq x y z
N MET A 1 -57.97 -18.60 -15.26
CA MET A 1 -57.84 -20.06 -15.01
C MET A 1 -57.68 -20.30 -13.51
N ARG A 2 -58.45 -21.20 -12.90
CA ARG A 2 -58.15 -21.69 -11.54
C ARG A 2 -56.82 -22.43 -11.60
N ARG A 3 -55.81 -22.00 -10.83
CA ARG A 3 -54.52 -22.69 -10.75
C ARG A 3 -54.74 -24.08 -10.17
N ILE A 4 -54.54 -25.11 -10.99
CA ILE A 4 -54.68 -26.50 -10.57
C ILE A 4 -53.44 -26.86 -9.75
N ASN A 5 -53.57 -26.90 -8.43
CA ASN A 5 -52.49 -27.29 -7.52
C ASN A 5 -52.36 -28.82 -7.41
N LYS A 6 -52.23 -29.50 -8.56
CA LYS A 6 -51.95 -30.94 -8.64
C LYS A 6 -50.51 -31.15 -9.10
N LYS A 7 -49.85 -32.19 -8.61
CA LYS A 7 -48.50 -32.59 -9.06
C LYS A 7 -48.61 -33.29 -10.41
N TRP A 8 -48.42 -32.55 -11.51
CA TRP A 8 -48.57 -33.11 -12.87
C TRP A 8 -47.44 -32.71 -13.82
N LEU A 9 -46.64 -31.69 -13.52
CA LEU A 9 -45.48 -31.35 -14.32
C LEU A 9 -44.27 -32.16 -13.89
N LYS A 10 -43.72 -32.95 -14.81
CA LYS A 10 -42.45 -33.65 -14.67
C LYS A 10 -41.27 -32.66 -14.65
N THR A 11 -40.43 -32.80 -13.63
CA THR A 11 -39.17 -32.06 -13.42
C THR A 11 -38.03 -33.04 -13.15
N HIS A 12 -36.80 -32.52 -13.11
CA HIS A 12 -35.61 -33.27 -12.68
C HIS A 12 -35.72 -33.75 -11.21
N MET A 13 -36.62 -33.14 -10.42
CA MET A 13 -36.92 -33.47 -9.02
C MET A 13 -38.29 -34.17 -8.86
N GLY A 14 -38.77 -34.86 -9.89
CA GLY A 14 -40.04 -35.58 -9.88
C GLY A 14 -41.23 -34.75 -10.34
N TYR A 15 -42.46 -35.19 -10.03
CA TYR A 15 -43.68 -34.48 -10.42
C TYR A 15 -44.03 -33.38 -9.41
N ARG A 16 -44.21 -32.15 -9.89
CA ARG A 16 -44.47 -30.94 -9.09
C ARG A 16 -45.70 -30.18 -9.61
N PRO A 17 -46.36 -29.35 -8.78
CA PRO A 17 -47.38 -28.43 -9.26
C PRO A 17 -46.71 -27.27 -10.01
N PRO A 18 -47.40 -26.62 -10.97
CA PRO A 18 -46.78 -25.58 -11.80
C PRO A 18 -46.12 -24.44 -11.04
N ASN A 19 -46.68 -24.02 -9.90
CA ASN A 19 -46.13 -22.95 -9.06
C ASN A 19 -44.87 -23.33 -8.27
N GLU A 20 -44.43 -24.59 -8.36
CA GLU A 20 -43.16 -25.09 -7.81
C GLU A 20 -42.18 -25.51 -8.92
N CYS A 21 -42.49 -25.23 -10.19
CA CYS A 21 -41.63 -25.58 -11.32
C CYS A 21 -40.86 -24.35 -11.82
N LEU A 22 -39.64 -24.61 -12.28
CA LEU A 22 -38.76 -23.62 -12.91
C LEU A 22 -38.57 -23.96 -14.40
N LEU A 23 -38.60 -22.95 -15.27
CA LEU A 23 -38.20 -23.12 -16.67
C LEU A 23 -36.71 -22.79 -16.80
N PHE A 24 -35.90 -23.82 -17.08
CA PHE A 24 -34.47 -23.65 -17.28
C PHE A 24 -34.20 -22.93 -18.61
N GLY A 25 -33.28 -21.99 -18.62
CA GLY A 25 -32.95 -21.18 -19.80
C GLY A 25 -31.51 -20.67 -19.74
N SER A 26 -31.07 -19.98 -20.80
CA SER A 26 -29.70 -19.48 -20.95
C SER A 26 -29.19 -18.68 -19.73
N ASP A 27 -30.08 -17.89 -19.12
CA ASP A 27 -29.72 -17.01 -18.01
C ASP A 27 -29.39 -17.79 -16.72
N TRP A 28 -29.95 -18.99 -16.57
CA TRP A 28 -29.77 -19.88 -15.43
C TRP A 28 -28.46 -20.67 -15.52
N ASN A 29 -28.07 -21.07 -16.75
CA ASN A 29 -26.85 -21.84 -17.05
C ASN A 29 -25.54 -21.17 -16.60
N SER A 30 -25.55 -19.85 -16.41
CA SER A 30 -24.37 -19.13 -15.94
C SER A 30 -23.95 -19.51 -14.52
N ILE A 31 -24.87 -20.06 -13.71
CA ILE A 31 -24.67 -20.30 -12.27
C ILE A 31 -25.21 -21.65 -11.81
N LEU A 32 -26.34 -22.10 -12.37
CA LEU A 32 -27.06 -23.31 -11.95
C LEU A 32 -27.01 -24.41 -13.00
N GLN A 33 -27.15 -25.65 -12.53
CA GLN A 33 -27.35 -26.86 -13.31
C GLN A 33 -28.82 -27.33 -13.22
N LEU A 34 -29.22 -28.24 -14.11
CA LEU A 34 -30.59 -28.77 -14.16
C LEU A 34 -30.98 -29.52 -12.88
N GLU A 35 -29.98 -30.08 -12.21
CA GLU A 35 -30.13 -30.85 -10.97
C GLU A 35 -30.20 -29.96 -9.74
N ASP A 36 -30.02 -28.64 -9.86
CA ASP A 36 -30.01 -27.73 -8.70
C ASP A 36 -31.42 -27.36 -8.21
N GLY A 37 -32.45 -27.62 -9.01
CA GLY A 37 -33.83 -27.29 -8.66
C GLY A 37 -34.87 -28.07 -9.44
N ALA A 38 -36.15 -27.81 -9.15
CA ALA A 38 -37.29 -28.43 -9.84
C ALA A 38 -37.50 -27.87 -11.26
N PHE A 39 -36.47 -27.93 -12.09
CA PHE A 39 -36.52 -27.52 -13.49
C PHE A 39 -37.32 -28.52 -14.32
N ILE A 40 -38.22 -28.02 -15.17
CA ILE A 40 -39.03 -28.85 -16.06
C ILE A 40 -38.12 -29.73 -16.93
N ASP A 41 -38.46 -31.01 -17.01
CA ASP A 41 -37.68 -32.00 -17.74
C ASP A 41 -37.96 -31.89 -19.24
N GLU A 42 -37.20 -31.03 -19.92
CA GLU A 42 -37.34 -30.80 -21.37
C GLU A 42 -37.17 -32.09 -22.18
N LYS A 43 -36.30 -32.99 -21.74
CA LYS A 43 -36.07 -34.29 -22.41
C LYS A 43 -37.30 -35.19 -22.33
N PHE A 44 -38.02 -35.17 -21.21
CA PHE A 44 -39.25 -35.93 -21.05
C PHE A 44 -40.37 -35.44 -21.98
N TYR A 45 -40.51 -34.12 -22.15
CA TYR A 45 -41.54 -33.54 -23.01
C TYR A 45 -41.19 -33.60 -24.50
N GLY A 46 -39.90 -33.58 -24.85
CA GLY A 46 -39.43 -33.81 -26.23
C GLY A 46 -39.70 -32.64 -27.18
N PHE A 47 -39.91 -31.43 -26.66
CA PHE A 47 -40.08 -30.20 -27.44
C PHE A 47 -39.44 -29.01 -26.74
N ASP A 48 -39.08 -27.99 -27.51
CA ASP A 48 -38.46 -26.75 -27.02
C ASP A 48 -39.43 -26.01 -26.07
N LEU A 49 -39.17 -26.10 -24.77
CA LEU A 49 -40.00 -25.49 -23.74
C LEU A 49 -39.85 -23.97 -23.69
N ALA A 50 -38.76 -23.41 -24.23
CA ALA A 50 -38.56 -21.97 -24.27
C ALA A 50 -39.61 -21.28 -25.17
N SER A 51 -40.07 -21.97 -26.22
CA SER A 51 -41.13 -21.47 -27.10
C SER A 51 -42.50 -21.30 -26.40
N TYR A 52 -42.72 -21.99 -25.28
CA TYR A 52 -43.96 -21.96 -24.48
C TYR A 52 -43.84 -21.12 -23.19
N LYS A 53 -42.84 -20.22 -23.12
CA LYS A 53 -42.56 -19.42 -21.92
C LYS A 53 -43.79 -18.65 -21.40
N LYS A 54 -44.64 -18.12 -22.29
CA LYS A 54 -45.85 -17.35 -21.89
C LYS A 54 -46.92 -18.26 -21.29
N GLU A 55 -47.12 -19.42 -21.90
CA GLU A 55 -48.09 -20.43 -21.53
C GLU A 55 -47.69 -21.05 -20.18
N LEU A 56 -46.42 -21.42 -20.03
CA LEU A 56 -45.85 -21.95 -18.77
C LEU A 56 -45.97 -20.95 -17.63
N ASN A 57 -45.67 -19.68 -17.87
CA ASN A 57 -45.86 -18.63 -16.87
C ASN A 57 -47.35 -18.45 -16.49
N SER A 58 -48.27 -18.56 -17.47
CA SER A 58 -49.71 -18.43 -17.23
C SER A 58 -50.29 -19.51 -16.31
N ILE A 59 -49.72 -20.72 -16.35
CA ILE A 59 -50.12 -21.84 -15.48
C ILE A 59 -49.40 -21.83 -14.13
N GLY A 60 -48.39 -20.98 -13.96
CA GLY A 60 -47.71 -20.72 -12.68
C GLY A 60 -46.24 -21.07 -12.63
N VAL A 61 -45.64 -21.59 -13.72
CA VAL A 61 -44.21 -21.90 -13.78
C VAL A 61 -43.39 -20.62 -13.68
N THR A 62 -42.33 -20.65 -12.86
CA THR A 62 -41.40 -19.54 -12.75
C THR A 62 -40.46 -19.55 -13.94
N VAL A 63 -40.59 -18.55 -14.81
CA VAL A 63 -39.80 -18.44 -16.06
C VAL A 63 -38.76 -17.31 -16.06
N ASP A 64 -38.80 -16.44 -15.05
CA ASP A 64 -37.86 -15.34 -14.88
C ASP A 64 -36.80 -15.73 -13.86
N VAL A 65 -35.54 -15.57 -14.25
CA VAL A 65 -34.36 -15.87 -13.44
C VAL A 65 -34.32 -15.08 -12.14
N LYS A 66 -34.97 -13.91 -12.03
CA LYS A 66 -35.03 -13.15 -10.77
C LYS A 66 -36.07 -13.69 -9.79
N ASN A 67 -37.09 -14.37 -10.31
CA ASN A 67 -38.22 -14.85 -9.51
C ASN A 67 -38.03 -16.28 -8.98
N GLY A 68 -36.90 -16.93 -9.32
CA GLY A 68 -36.58 -18.30 -8.92
C GLY A 68 -36.06 -18.46 -7.49
N CYS A 69 -35.62 -17.39 -6.84
CA CYS A 69 -34.95 -17.44 -5.53
C CYS A 69 -35.74 -18.19 -4.46
N ARG A 70 -37.05 -17.91 -4.33
CA ARG A 70 -37.88 -18.58 -3.33
C ARG A 70 -37.93 -20.10 -3.54
N LEU A 71 -38.07 -20.55 -4.79
CA LEU A 71 -38.17 -21.98 -5.11
C LEU A 71 -36.84 -22.69 -4.91
N LEU A 72 -35.73 -22.08 -5.33
CA LEU A 72 -34.40 -22.66 -5.14
C LEU A 72 -34.00 -22.69 -3.65
N ALA A 73 -34.37 -21.65 -2.89
CA ALA A 73 -34.16 -21.63 -1.45
C ALA A 73 -34.95 -22.76 -0.75
N SER A 74 -36.20 -23.01 -1.14
CA SER A 74 -36.99 -24.10 -0.55
C SER A 74 -36.49 -25.50 -0.88
N GLU A 75 -35.67 -25.65 -1.93
CA GLU A 75 -35.10 -26.95 -2.33
C GLU A 75 -33.70 -27.17 -1.72
N LEU A 76 -33.11 -26.18 -1.02
CA LEU A 76 -31.81 -26.32 -0.37
C LEU A 76 -31.74 -27.56 0.55
N GLU A 77 -32.76 -27.75 1.40
CA GLU A 77 -32.84 -28.89 2.34
C GLU A 77 -32.93 -30.25 1.64
N SER A 78 -33.34 -30.29 0.37
CA SER A 78 -33.40 -31.53 -0.42
C SER A 78 -32.03 -31.96 -0.96
N HIS A 79 -31.03 -31.09 -0.88
CA HIS A 79 -29.68 -31.32 -1.36
C HIS A 79 -28.74 -31.75 -0.24
N SER A 80 -27.81 -32.64 -0.59
CA SER A 80 -26.75 -33.13 0.29
C SER A 80 -25.35 -32.97 -0.27
N HIS A 81 -25.23 -32.41 -1.48
CA HIS A 81 -23.96 -32.19 -2.16
C HIS A 81 -23.52 -30.73 -2.06
N PHE A 82 -22.30 -30.48 -1.59
CA PHE A 82 -21.77 -29.14 -1.37
C PHE A 82 -21.76 -28.31 -2.67
N ALA A 83 -21.39 -28.92 -3.79
CA ALA A 83 -21.34 -28.22 -5.07
C ALA A 83 -22.70 -27.66 -5.53
N VAL A 84 -23.80 -28.36 -5.23
CA VAL A 84 -25.17 -27.93 -5.56
C VAL A 84 -25.59 -26.77 -4.64
N ILE A 85 -25.36 -26.93 -3.34
CA ILE A 85 -25.72 -25.95 -2.31
C ILE A 85 -24.95 -24.63 -2.53
N ALA A 86 -23.65 -24.71 -2.88
CA ALA A 86 -22.83 -23.55 -3.19
C ALA A 86 -23.34 -22.77 -4.41
N ARG A 87 -23.78 -23.46 -5.48
CA ARG A 87 -24.37 -22.83 -6.66
C ARG A 87 -25.69 -22.14 -6.34
N ILE A 88 -26.54 -22.76 -5.51
CA ILE A 88 -27.79 -22.15 -5.06
C ILE A 88 -27.51 -20.91 -4.21
N TYR A 89 -26.56 -20.95 -3.27
CA TYR A 89 -26.18 -19.76 -2.50
C TYR A 89 -25.64 -18.63 -3.38
N ALA A 90 -24.76 -18.95 -4.33
CA ALA A 90 -24.25 -17.94 -5.28
C ALA A 90 -25.37 -17.31 -6.11
N TYR A 91 -26.37 -18.11 -6.49
CA TYR A 91 -27.55 -17.63 -7.20
C TYR A 91 -28.43 -16.72 -6.31
N LEU A 92 -28.73 -17.11 -5.07
CA LEU A 92 -29.52 -16.31 -4.14
C LEU A 92 -28.83 -14.97 -3.84
N GLN A 93 -27.50 -15.00 -3.69
CA GLN A 93 -26.68 -13.81 -3.51
C GLN A 93 -26.73 -12.88 -4.73
N LYS A 94 -26.58 -13.40 -5.96
CA LYS A 94 -26.59 -12.59 -7.19
C LYS A 94 -27.87 -11.74 -7.33
N TYR A 95 -28.98 -12.21 -6.78
CA TYR A 95 -30.27 -11.52 -6.87
C TYR A 95 -30.68 -10.84 -5.55
N ASP A 96 -29.73 -10.64 -4.63
CA ASP A 96 -29.93 -9.98 -3.33
C ASP A 96 -31.14 -10.51 -2.57
N TRP A 97 -31.38 -11.82 -2.64
CA TRP A 97 -32.60 -12.41 -2.09
C TRP A 97 -32.62 -12.35 -0.57
N LYS A 98 -33.72 -11.86 -0.02
CA LYS A 98 -33.98 -11.78 1.42
C LYS A 98 -35.23 -12.58 1.76
N LEU A 99 -35.23 -13.19 2.94
CA LEU A 99 -36.43 -13.82 3.48
C LEU A 99 -37.43 -12.74 3.90
N ASP A 100 -38.57 -12.70 3.23
CA ASP A 100 -39.58 -11.67 3.45
C ASP A 100 -40.34 -11.82 4.78
N LYS A 101 -40.23 -12.95 5.51
CA LYS A 101 -40.85 -13.16 6.84
C LYS A 101 -40.08 -14.15 7.73
N PRO A 102 -39.93 -13.88 9.05
CA PRO A 102 -39.24 -14.77 10.01
C PRO A 102 -40.05 -16.00 10.44
N ASP A 103 -41.30 -16.15 10.01
CA ASP A 103 -42.23 -17.20 10.48
C ASP A 103 -42.35 -18.40 9.51
N ASP A 104 -41.59 -18.37 8.41
CA ASP A 104 -41.49 -19.50 7.48
C ASP A 104 -40.36 -20.43 7.97
N ARG A 105 -40.72 -21.52 8.65
CA ARG A 105 -39.79 -22.47 9.29
C ARG A 105 -38.85 -23.21 8.32
N THR A 106 -38.87 -22.84 7.04
CA THR A 106 -38.21 -23.51 5.93
C THR A 106 -36.86 -22.89 5.55
N ALA A 107 -36.33 -21.93 6.34
CA ALA A 107 -35.07 -21.26 6.01
C ALA A 107 -34.19 -20.87 7.21
N ASN A 108 -34.26 -21.63 8.31
CA ASN A 108 -33.37 -21.45 9.46
C ASN A 108 -32.40 -22.63 9.59
N TRP A 109 -31.81 -23.05 8.47
CA TRP A 109 -30.76 -24.07 8.47
C TRP A 109 -29.58 -23.60 7.65
N ILE A 110 -28.37 -23.84 8.16
CA ILE A 110 -27.10 -23.51 7.51
C ILE A 110 -26.42 -24.84 7.18
N TRP A 111 -25.95 -25.00 5.95
CA TRP A 111 -25.20 -26.19 5.56
C TRP A 111 -23.78 -26.12 6.10
N ILE A 112 -23.27 -27.19 6.69
CA ILE A 112 -21.88 -27.31 7.15
C ILE A 112 -21.23 -28.48 6.41
N PRO A 113 -20.26 -28.23 5.52
CA PRO A 113 -19.55 -29.29 4.83
C PRO A 113 -18.60 -30.02 5.79
N ASP A 114 -18.52 -31.35 5.65
CA ASP A 114 -17.71 -32.23 6.52
C ASP A 114 -16.24 -32.38 6.06
N GLY A 115 -15.83 -31.59 5.06
CA GLY A 115 -14.52 -31.71 4.39
C GLY A 115 -14.54 -32.59 3.13
N SER A 116 -15.70 -33.12 2.75
CA SER A 116 -15.96 -33.82 1.48
C SER A 116 -17.08 -33.14 0.68
N ASP A 117 -17.63 -33.80 -0.34
CA ASP A 117 -18.82 -33.31 -1.07
C ASP A 117 -20.12 -33.45 -0.27
N LYS A 118 -20.05 -33.89 1.00
CA LYS A 118 -21.18 -34.07 1.91
C LYS A 118 -21.13 -33.09 3.09
N GLY A 119 -22.13 -33.16 3.96
CA GLY A 119 -22.28 -32.28 5.10
C GLY A 119 -23.60 -32.47 5.82
N GLN A 120 -23.95 -31.48 6.64
CA GLN A 120 -25.16 -31.50 7.45
C GLN A 120 -25.81 -30.11 7.51
N TRP A 121 -27.14 -30.08 7.59
CA TRP A 121 -27.92 -28.87 7.88
C TRP A 121 -27.97 -28.68 9.40
N VAL A 122 -27.51 -27.55 9.89
CA VAL A 122 -27.52 -27.19 11.33
C VAL A 122 -28.31 -25.91 11.55
N SER A 123 -28.80 -25.71 12.77
CA SER A 123 -29.49 -24.47 13.12
C SER A 123 -28.50 -23.29 13.20
N PRO A 124 -28.91 -22.04 12.89
CA PRO A 124 -28.10 -20.85 13.10
C PRO A 124 -27.61 -20.70 14.54
N GLU A 125 -28.39 -21.18 15.51
CA GLU A 125 -28.03 -21.18 16.94
C GLU A 125 -26.85 -22.12 17.26
N GLU A 126 -26.59 -23.11 16.41
CA GLU A 126 -25.44 -24.02 16.49
C GLU A 126 -24.22 -23.51 15.69
N CYS A 127 -24.29 -22.28 15.18
CA CYS A 127 -23.24 -21.66 14.37
C CYS A 127 -22.69 -20.40 15.00
N VAL A 128 -21.40 -20.14 14.80
CA VAL A 128 -20.77 -18.86 15.08
C VAL A 128 -20.10 -18.35 13.80
N LEU A 129 -20.22 -17.06 13.53
CA LEU A 129 -19.66 -16.45 12.33
C LEU A 129 -18.12 -16.46 12.35
N HIS A 130 -17.52 -16.23 13.53
CA HIS A 130 -16.08 -16.09 13.74
C HIS A 130 -15.67 -16.78 15.04
N ASP A 131 -14.49 -17.40 15.06
CA ASP A 131 -13.91 -18.01 16.27
C ASP A 131 -12.43 -17.63 16.40
N MET A 132 -12.19 -16.31 16.57
CA MET A 132 -10.87 -15.70 16.53
C MET A 132 -9.92 -16.25 17.60
N ASP A 133 -10.46 -16.65 18.76
CA ASP A 133 -9.70 -17.15 19.91
C ASP A 133 -9.72 -18.69 20.02
N GLY A 134 -10.38 -19.39 19.09
CA GLY A 134 -10.51 -20.85 19.11
C GLY A 134 -11.36 -21.41 20.25
N LEU A 135 -12.17 -20.57 20.90
CA LEU A 135 -12.96 -20.91 22.10
C LEU A 135 -14.26 -21.64 21.75
N PHE A 136 -14.85 -21.35 20.60
CA PHE A 136 -16.18 -21.81 20.23
C PHE A 136 -16.17 -23.01 19.29
N GLY A 137 -15.08 -23.26 18.57
CA GLY A 137 -14.98 -24.33 17.58
C GLY A 137 -15.03 -25.77 18.13
N SER A 138 -15.09 -25.93 19.45
CA SER A 138 -15.34 -27.22 20.12
C SER A 138 -16.82 -27.53 20.35
N GLN A 139 -17.70 -26.51 20.30
CA GLN A 139 -19.13 -26.64 20.59
C GLN A 139 -20.04 -26.08 19.49
N LEU A 140 -19.56 -25.15 18.66
CA LEU A 140 -20.32 -24.47 17.60
C LEU A 140 -19.62 -24.60 16.25
N ASN A 141 -20.42 -24.58 15.17
CA ASN A 141 -19.92 -24.62 13.80
C ASN A 141 -19.42 -23.22 13.37
N VAL A 142 -18.12 -23.13 13.05
CA VAL A 142 -17.47 -21.85 12.70
C VAL A 142 -17.59 -21.60 11.20
N LEU A 143 -18.50 -20.70 10.80
CA LEU A 143 -18.91 -20.55 9.40
C LEU A 143 -17.80 -20.03 8.47
N GLU A 144 -16.87 -19.21 8.98
CA GLU A 144 -15.70 -18.73 8.23
C GLU A 144 -14.74 -19.85 7.78
N ARG A 145 -14.83 -21.04 8.38
CA ARG A 145 -14.03 -22.21 7.96
C ARG A 145 -14.56 -22.87 6.69
N HIS A 146 -15.82 -22.61 6.34
CA HIS A 146 -16.55 -23.35 5.31
C HIS A 146 -17.01 -22.48 4.14
N TYR A 147 -17.30 -21.21 4.41
CA TYR A 147 -17.77 -20.25 3.42
C TYR A 147 -16.71 -19.20 3.19
N ASP A 148 -16.23 -19.09 1.95
CA ASP A 148 -15.14 -18.19 1.57
C ASP A 148 -15.67 -16.73 1.49
N LYS A 149 -15.93 -16.15 2.68
CA LYS A 149 -16.51 -14.83 2.85
C LYS A 149 -15.52 -13.67 2.63
N LYS A 150 -14.26 -13.95 2.26
CA LYS A 150 -13.20 -12.94 2.35
C LYS A 150 -13.10 -12.01 1.12
N LEU A 151 -13.58 -12.44 -0.05
CA LEU A 151 -13.54 -11.68 -1.30
C LEU A 151 -14.63 -10.61 -1.44
N TRP A 152 -15.84 -10.86 -0.93
CA TRP A 152 -16.95 -9.89 -1.01
C TRP A 152 -16.83 -8.77 0.02
N LEU A 153 -16.15 -9.05 1.13
CA LEU A 153 -16.03 -8.12 2.24
C LEU A 153 -15.24 -6.86 1.86
N TRP A 154 -14.14 -6.99 1.09
CA TRP A 154 -13.39 -5.83 0.63
C TRP A 154 -14.19 -4.95 -0.32
N LYS A 155 -14.86 -5.52 -1.32
CA LYS A 155 -15.70 -4.73 -2.24
C LYS A 155 -16.84 -4.02 -1.51
N THR A 156 -17.38 -4.68 -0.49
CA THR A 156 -18.40 -4.08 0.39
C THR A 156 -17.82 -2.88 1.13
N TRP A 157 -16.67 -3.04 1.79
CA TRP A 157 -15.97 -1.96 2.50
C TRP A 157 -15.53 -0.81 1.60
N GLU A 158 -15.06 -1.10 0.39
CA GLU A 158 -14.63 -0.09 -0.57
C GLU A 158 -15.79 0.75 -1.11
N SER A 159 -16.96 0.11 -1.26
CA SER A 159 -18.21 0.73 -1.72
C SER A 159 -18.98 1.45 -0.61
N SER A 160 -18.72 1.12 0.66
CA SER A 160 -19.33 1.79 1.80
C SER A 160 -18.43 2.89 2.36
N GLU A 161 -19.00 3.85 3.07
CA GLU A 161 -18.24 4.80 3.90
C GLU A 161 -17.83 4.18 5.25
N CYS A 162 -17.74 2.84 5.32
CA CYS A 162 -17.42 2.16 6.57
C CYS A 162 -15.95 2.36 6.94
N GLN A 163 -15.74 2.79 8.17
CA GLN A 163 -14.44 2.80 8.80
C GLN A 163 -14.04 1.36 9.18
N LEU A 164 -12.79 1.00 8.93
CA LEU A 164 -12.26 -0.32 9.27
C LEU A 164 -11.65 -0.31 10.67
N THR A 165 -11.96 -1.33 11.46
CA THR A 165 -11.24 -1.58 12.70
C THR A 165 -9.86 -2.17 12.42
N HIS A 166 -8.94 -1.98 13.36
CA HIS A 166 -7.61 -2.59 13.30
C HIS A 166 -7.67 -4.12 13.14
N ALA A 167 -8.61 -4.79 13.80
CA ALA A 167 -8.78 -6.25 13.73
C ALA A 167 -9.24 -6.72 12.35
N GLU A 168 -10.21 -6.02 11.75
CA GLU A 168 -10.71 -6.33 10.41
C GLU A 168 -9.64 -6.14 9.33
N CYS A 169 -8.89 -5.03 9.40
CA CYS A 169 -7.80 -4.75 8.47
C CYS A 169 -6.68 -5.79 8.61
N CYS A 170 -6.30 -6.14 9.83
CA CYS A 170 -5.35 -7.23 10.10
C CYS A 170 -5.83 -8.56 9.49
N ALA A 171 -7.07 -8.97 9.75
CA ALA A 171 -7.60 -10.23 9.24
C ALA A 171 -7.58 -10.31 7.71
N PHE A 172 -7.91 -9.21 7.03
CA PHE A 172 -7.81 -9.10 5.59
C PHE A 172 -6.37 -9.28 5.10
N TRP A 173 -5.41 -8.52 5.64
CA TRP A 173 -4.03 -8.58 5.19
C TRP A 173 -3.33 -9.91 5.54
N VAL A 174 -3.67 -10.57 6.65
CA VAL A 174 -3.24 -11.96 6.92
C VAL A 174 -3.65 -12.87 5.76
N CYS A 175 -4.90 -12.78 5.33
CA CYS A 175 -5.43 -13.60 4.24
C CYS A 175 -4.70 -13.31 2.92
N ILE A 176 -4.47 -12.03 2.60
CA ILE A 176 -3.75 -11.62 1.39
C ILE A 176 -2.31 -12.17 1.42
N VAL A 177 -1.61 -12.04 2.54
CA VAL A 177 -0.23 -12.54 2.69
C VAL A 177 -0.18 -14.06 2.56
N GLN A 178 -1.09 -14.80 3.21
CA GLN A 178 -1.15 -16.26 3.15
C GLN A 178 -1.41 -16.79 1.73
N HIS A 179 -2.19 -16.06 0.93
CA HIS A 179 -2.58 -16.47 -0.42
C HIS A 179 -1.99 -15.61 -1.52
N TRP A 180 -0.90 -14.89 -1.26
CA TRP A 180 -0.29 -13.91 -2.17
C TRP A 180 -0.03 -14.45 -3.58
N ASN A 181 0.44 -15.70 -3.66
CA ASN A 181 0.81 -16.33 -4.92
C ASN A 181 -0.38 -16.88 -5.73
N SER A 182 -1.61 -16.83 -5.17
CA SER A 182 -2.82 -17.28 -5.85
C SER A 182 -3.26 -16.28 -6.92
N SER A 183 -3.66 -16.77 -8.09
CA SER A 183 -4.23 -15.94 -9.17
C SER A 183 -5.47 -15.16 -8.71
N LYS A 184 -6.27 -15.73 -7.80
CA LYS A 184 -7.45 -15.06 -7.24
C LYS A 184 -7.08 -13.82 -6.45
N THR A 185 -6.06 -13.91 -5.58
CA THR A 185 -5.59 -12.80 -4.75
C THR A 185 -5.00 -11.68 -5.61
N LYS A 186 -4.20 -12.04 -6.62
CA LYS A 186 -3.61 -11.07 -7.56
C LYS A 186 -4.69 -10.31 -8.34
N ASN A 187 -5.71 -11.02 -8.84
CA ASN A 187 -6.83 -10.38 -9.54
C ASN A 187 -7.61 -9.43 -8.62
N LEU A 188 -7.88 -9.85 -7.37
CA LEU A 188 -8.54 -9.01 -6.38
C LEU A 188 -7.77 -7.70 -6.16
N LEU A 189 -6.48 -7.80 -5.92
CA LEU A 189 -5.63 -6.65 -5.64
C LEU A 189 -5.47 -5.71 -6.84
N ALA A 190 -5.46 -6.25 -8.06
CA ALA A 190 -5.45 -5.45 -9.27
C ALA A 190 -6.74 -4.62 -9.42
N GLU A 191 -7.87 -5.18 -9.00
CA GLU A 191 -9.18 -4.51 -9.02
C GLU A 191 -9.36 -3.48 -7.89
N MET A 192 -8.58 -3.53 -6.82
CA MET A 192 -8.68 -2.59 -5.70
C MET A 192 -8.39 -1.16 -6.18
N VAL A 193 -9.29 -0.25 -5.85
CA VAL A 193 -9.19 1.19 -6.12
C VAL A 193 -8.79 1.93 -4.85
N LYS A 194 -9.28 1.50 -3.69
CA LYS A 194 -8.94 2.06 -2.39
C LYS A 194 -8.11 1.09 -1.56
N LEU A 195 -7.34 1.65 -0.64
CA LEU A 195 -6.42 0.96 0.24
C LEU A 195 -6.49 1.59 1.64
N PRO A 196 -6.17 0.82 2.69
CA PRO A 196 -6.18 1.36 4.04
C PRO A 196 -5.02 2.33 4.22
N ALA A 197 -5.33 3.50 4.74
CA ALA A 197 -4.38 4.57 4.99
C ALA A 197 -4.11 4.73 6.49
N TYR A 198 -2.90 5.14 6.82
CA TYR A 198 -2.49 5.48 8.17
C TYR A 198 -3.20 6.75 8.62
N THR A 199 -3.88 6.71 9.76
CA THR A 199 -4.46 7.89 10.41
C THR A 199 -3.85 8.02 11.81
N ASN A 200 -3.85 9.23 12.36
CA ASN A 200 -3.47 9.47 13.77
C ASN A 200 -4.55 8.97 14.77
N SER A 201 -5.53 8.20 14.30
CA SER A 201 -6.65 7.67 15.09
C SER A 201 -6.68 6.14 15.01
N ASP A 202 -7.36 5.48 15.95
CA ASP A 202 -7.57 4.02 15.92
C ASP A 202 -8.47 3.54 14.76
N VAL A 203 -8.94 4.48 13.94
CA VAL A 203 -9.88 4.28 12.85
C VAL A 203 -9.14 4.28 11.51
N ILE A 204 -9.28 3.20 10.75
CA ILE A 204 -8.61 3.06 9.44
C ILE A 204 -9.55 3.54 8.34
N GLN A 205 -9.09 4.51 7.57
CA GLN A 205 -9.80 5.05 6.41
C GLN A 205 -9.32 4.39 5.12
N LEU A 206 -10.25 4.13 4.19
CA LEU A 206 -9.93 3.66 2.85
C LEU A 206 -9.75 4.85 1.91
N CYS A 207 -8.54 5.03 1.39
CA CYS A 207 -8.19 6.11 0.46
C CYS A 207 -7.83 5.56 -0.91
N ASN A 208 -8.00 6.39 -1.94
CA ASN A 208 -7.65 6.03 -3.30
C ASN A 208 -6.17 5.63 -3.40
N LYS A 209 -5.89 4.49 -4.02
CA LYS A 209 -4.53 3.95 -4.16
C LYS A 209 -3.58 4.89 -4.89
N GLN A 210 -4.11 5.79 -5.72
CA GLN A 210 -3.32 6.79 -6.46
C GLN A 210 -2.89 7.99 -5.60
N ASP A 211 -3.58 8.19 -4.46
CA ASP A 211 -3.43 9.35 -3.57
C ASP A 211 -2.77 8.97 -2.23
N ILE A 212 -2.35 7.72 -2.08
CA ILE A 212 -1.57 7.26 -0.92
C ILE A 212 -0.22 6.73 -1.37
N PHE A 213 0.75 6.83 -0.47
CA PHE A 213 2.15 6.61 -0.76
C PHE A 213 2.79 5.64 0.24
N ILE A 214 3.82 4.94 -0.22
CA ILE A 214 4.69 4.15 0.65
C ILE A 214 5.68 5.12 1.32
N PRO A 215 5.74 5.16 2.67
CA PRO A 215 6.65 6.04 3.40
C PRO A 215 8.07 5.44 3.43
N ASP A 216 8.82 5.65 2.37
CA ASP A 216 10.23 5.26 2.25
C ASP A 216 11.20 6.33 2.78
N ASP A 217 10.76 7.58 2.87
CA ASP A 217 11.46 8.69 3.53
C ASP A 217 10.64 9.20 4.73
N LEU A 218 11.17 9.01 5.94
CA LEU A 218 10.48 9.39 7.18
C LEU A 218 10.45 10.91 7.42
N LEU A 219 11.43 11.66 6.92
CA LEU A 219 11.43 13.12 7.05
C LEU A 219 10.36 13.72 6.15
N LEU A 220 10.25 13.24 4.91
CA LEU A 220 9.17 13.63 4.01
C LEU A 220 7.81 13.18 4.53
N MET A 221 7.73 11.97 5.09
CA MET A 221 6.51 11.47 5.72
C MET A 221 6.01 12.41 6.81
N ASP A 222 6.86 12.75 7.77
CA ASP A 222 6.50 13.64 8.88
C ASP A 222 6.09 15.03 8.38
N LEU A 223 6.81 15.59 7.41
CA LEU A 223 6.50 16.90 6.84
C LEU A 223 5.12 16.94 6.15
N LEU A 224 4.84 15.95 5.30
CA LEU A 224 3.62 15.91 4.51
C LEU A 224 2.40 15.51 5.34
N GLN A 225 2.56 14.55 6.26
CA GLN A 225 1.47 14.12 7.14
C GLN A 225 0.99 15.25 8.06
N ASN A 226 1.88 16.16 8.47
CA ASN A 226 1.51 17.32 9.27
C ASN A 226 0.89 18.46 8.44
N ALA A 227 1.12 18.48 7.12
CA ALA A 227 0.61 19.52 6.22
C ALA A 227 -0.77 19.18 5.65
N SER A 228 -1.17 17.91 5.64
CA SER A 228 -2.45 17.44 5.09
C SER A 228 -3.40 16.97 6.19
N PRO A 229 -4.69 17.37 6.14
CA PRO A 229 -5.70 16.79 7.02
C PRO A 229 -6.05 15.34 6.62
N ASP A 230 -5.92 15.01 5.34
CA ASP A 230 -6.21 13.70 4.78
C ASP A 230 -5.01 12.76 4.89
N PRO A 231 -5.23 11.45 5.10
CA PRO A 231 -4.15 10.48 5.25
C PRO A 231 -3.48 10.20 3.90
N LEU A 232 -2.16 10.35 3.87
CA LEU A 232 -1.33 10.26 2.66
C LEU A 232 -0.54 8.95 2.55
N PHE A 233 -0.46 8.15 3.62
CA PHE A 233 0.42 6.98 3.64
C PHE A 233 -0.35 5.69 3.83
N VAL A 234 0.16 4.61 3.23
CA VAL A 234 -0.41 3.26 3.42
C VAL A 234 -0.37 2.84 4.88
N TRP A 235 -1.39 2.11 5.30
CA TRP A 235 -1.49 1.57 6.64
C TRP A 235 -0.55 0.38 6.86
N TYR A 236 0.03 0.31 8.05
CA TYR A 236 0.75 -0.85 8.58
C TYR A 236 0.20 -1.21 9.97
N PRO A 237 0.12 -2.50 10.32
CA PRO A 237 -0.36 -2.93 11.63
C PRO A 237 0.54 -2.42 12.75
N GLN A 238 -0.07 -1.88 13.79
CA GLN A 238 0.59 -1.40 15.00
C GLN A 238 -0.10 -2.03 16.23
N PRO A 239 0.55 -2.99 16.92
CA PRO A 239 1.90 -3.48 16.69
C PRO A 239 2.03 -4.35 15.43
N SER A 240 3.26 -4.48 14.92
CA SER A 240 3.55 -5.39 13.80
C SER A 240 3.21 -6.83 14.15
N LEU A 241 2.52 -7.53 13.24
CA LEU A 241 2.17 -8.94 13.40
C LEU A 241 3.14 -9.85 12.63
N PRO A 242 3.61 -10.97 13.20
CA PRO A 242 4.47 -11.93 12.48
C PRO A 242 3.80 -12.53 11.22
N SER A 243 2.47 -12.66 11.24
CA SER A 243 1.66 -13.13 10.10
C SER A 243 1.53 -12.11 8.97
N ILE A 244 1.85 -10.84 9.23
CA ILE A 244 1.81 -9.75 8.25
C ILE A 244 3.09 -8.90 8.37
N PRO A 245 4.27 -9.43 7.99
CA PRO A 245 5.51 -8.68 8.09
C PRO A 245 5.43 -7.38 7.27
N ARG A 246 5.96 -6.27 7.83
CA ARG A 246 6.00 -4.97 7.13
C ARG A 246 6.67 -5.05 5.77
N THR A 247 7.74 -5.86 5.64
CA THR A 247 8.42 -6.12 4.37
C THR A 247 7.49 -6.76 3.35
N LYS A 248 6.65 -7.70 3.78
CA LYS A 248 5.68 -8.35 2.89
C LYS A 248 4.59 -7.39 2.45
N LEU A 249 4.05 -6.57 3.35
CA LEU A 249 3.10 -5.52 2.97
C LEU A 249 3.70 -4.50 2.01
N HIS A 250 4.95 -4.10 2.23
CA HIS A 250 5.67 -3.24 1.30
C HIS A 250 5.75 -3.86 -0.10
N GLU A 251 6.18 -5.13 -0.22
CA GLU A 251 6.19 -5.83 -1.52
C GLU A 251 4.80 -5.83 -2.18
N ILE A 252 3.76 -6.07 -1.40
CA ILE A 252 2.38 -6.10 -1.88
C ILE A 252 1.97 -4.72 -2.40
N TYR A 253 2.11 -3.66 -1.59
CA TYR A 253 1.77 -2.29 -1.98
C TYR A 253 2.52 -1.85 -3.24
N SER A 254 3.83 -2.12 -3.32
CA SER A 254 4.63 -1.82 -4.51
C SER A 254 4.12 -2.57 -5.74
N SER A 255 3.78 -3.86 -5.60
CA SER A 255 3.32 -4.68 -6.73
C SER A 255 1.92 -4.32 -7.25
N ILE A 256 1.09 -3.65 -6.44
CA ILE A 256 -0.25 -3.19 -6.84
C ILE A 256 -0.25 -1.73 -7.32
N GLY A 257 0.94 -1.13 -7.45
CA GLY A 257 1.15 0.18 -8.06
C GLY A 257 1.08 1.37 -7.10
N VAL A 258 1.20 1.16 -5.79
CA VAL A 258 1.36 2.27 -4.85
C VAL A 258 2.75 2.87 -5.01
N ARG A 259 2.81 4.19 -5.17
CA ARG A 259 4.07 4.92 -5.39
C ARG A 259 4.80 5.16 -4.07
N VAL A 260 6.12 5.26 -4.12
CA VAL A 260 6.94 5.71 -2.98
C VAL A 260 6.92 7.23 -2.88
N VAL A 261 7.03 7.77 -1.67
CA VAL A 261 6.92 9.23 -1.45
C VAL A 261 8.12 9.98 -1.99
N SER A 262 9.33 9.43 -1.84
CA SER A 262 10.56 10.07 -2.32
C SER A 262 10.57 10.37 -3.82
N GLU A 263 9.99 9.47 -4.63
CA GLU A 263 9.88 9.62 -6.09
C GLU A 263 8.65 10.44 -6.53
N SER A 264 7.67 10.61 -5.64
CA SER A 264 6.40 11.29 -5.96
C SER A 264 6.41 12.78 -5.63
N VAL A 265 7.34 13.22 -4.78
CA VAL A 265 7.44 14.60 -4.34
C VAL A 265 8.31 15.42 -5.29
N GLU A 266 7.77 16.55 -5.75
CA GLU A 266 8.54 17.55 -6.48
C GLU A 266 9.21 18.50 -5.50
N LYS A 267 10.55 18.53 -5.51
CA LYS A 267 11.35 19.51 -4.78
C LYS A 267 11.46 20.79 -5.61
N SER A 268 10.84 21.86 -5.14
CA SER A 268 10.93 23.19 -5.74
C SER A 268 11.90 24.05 -4.94
N GLU A 269 12.99 24.48 -5.59
CA GLU A 269 13.90 25.44 -4.99
C GLU A 269 13.25 26.83 -5.02
N CYS A 270 13.20 27.53 -3.88
CA CYS A 270 12.71 28.90 -3.86
C CYS A 270 13.60 29.77 -4.78
N SER A 271 13.00 30.47 -5.74
CA SER A 271 13.70 31.23 -6.78
C SER A 271 14.56 32.40 -6.24
N LYS A 272 14.38 32.79 -4.97
CA LYS A 272 15.23 33.76 -4.26
C LYS A 272 15.37 33.30 -2.82
N VAL A 273 16.60 33.25 -2.31
CA VAL A 273 16.82 33.19 -0.86
C VAL A 273 16.58 34.60 -0.35
N ASP A 274 15.42 34.83 0.26
CA ASP A 274 15.02 36.14 0.76
C ASP A 274 15.66 36.35 2.14
N GLY A 275 16.67 37.21 2.22
CA GLY A 275 17.46 37.31 3.45
C GLY A 275 18.51 38.41 3.42
N ASP A 276 18.82 38.90 4.62
CA ASP A 276 20.02 39.70 4.84
C ASP A 276 21.17 38.70 4.95
N PHE A 277 22.13 38.79 4.02
CA PHE A 277 23.27 37.89 3.94
C PHE A 277 24.56 38.61 4.28
N GLU A 278 25.36 38.00 5.14
CA GLU A 278 26.72 38.43 5.41
C GLU A 278 27.68 37.47 4.72
N GLN A 279 28.60 38.01 3.90
CA GLN A 279 29.64 37.18 3.29
C GLN A 279 30.67 36.82 4.36
N VAL A 280 30.97 35.54 4.46
CA VAL A 280 31.87 34.98 5.48
C VAL A 280 33.01 34.21 4.83
N ASN A 281 34.12 34.06 5.55
CA ASN A 281 35.26 33.30 5.08
C ASN A 281 34.93 31.79 5.06
N PRO A 282 34.92 31.12 3.89
CA PRO A 282 34.53 29.72 3.80
C PRO A 282 35.38 28.80 4.69
N SER A 283 36.68 29.07 4.81
CA SER A 283 37.63 28.21 5.54
C SER A 283 37.46 28.27 7.06
N GLU A 284 36.90 29.35 7.60
CA GLU A 284 36.66 29.50 9.04
C GLU A 284 35.41 28.73 9.49
N ILE A 285 34.43 28.60 8.59
CA ILE A 285 33.07 28.17 8.97
C ILE A 285 32.73 26.77 8.46
N LEU A 286 32.91 26.51 7.15
CA LEU A 286 32.39 25.30 6.50
C LEU A 286 33.47 24.45 5.81
N ILE A 287 34.38 25.09 5.06
CA ILE A 287 35.28 24.43 4.11
C ILE A 287 36.68 24.31 4.72
N ARG A 288 36.77 23.46 5.74
CA ARG A 288 38.02 23.21 6.48
C ARG A 288 38.96 22.28 5.71
N ARG A 289 40.26 22.35 6.01
CA ARG A 289 41.31 21.47 5.45
C ARG A 289 40.92 19.99 5.51
N GLU A 290 40.44 19.52 6.66
CA GLU A 290 40.14 18.10 6.85
C GLU A 290 38.85 17.65 6.13
N LEU A 291 37.90 18.55 5.84
CA LEU A 291 36.81 18.26 4.92
C LEU A 291 37.35 18.00 3.51
N ILE A 292 38.26 18.84 3.04
CA ILE A 292 38.89 18.68 1.73
C ILE A 292 39.70 17.40 1.65
N ARG A 293 40.47 17.09 2.71
CA ARG A 293 41.19 15.82 2.83
C ARG A 293 40.23 14.64 2.73
N LEU A 294 39.10 14.68 3.45
CA LEU A 294 38.09 13.63 3.42
C LEU A 294 37.52 13.43 2.01
N ILE A 295 37.16 14.52 1.32
CA ILE A 295 36.63 14.49 -0.05
C ILE A 295 37.68 13.94 -1.03
N LEU A 296 38.93 14.41 -0.97
CA LEU A 296 40.01 13.92 -1.84
C LEU A 296 40.26 12.43 -1.63
N GLY A 297 40.30 11.98 -0.37
CA GLY A 297 40.45 10.57 -0.03
C GLY A 297 39.31 9.71 -0.55
N PHE A 298 38.07 10.22 -0.51
CA PHE A 298 36.92 9.55 -1.12
C PHE A 298 37.07 9.48 -2.64
N LEU A 299 37.23 10.63 -3.31
CA LEU A 299 37.34 10.71 -4.77
C LEU A 299 38.50 9.90 -5.37
N ALA A 300 39.55 9.65 -4.57
CA ALA A 300 40.69 8.83 -4.93
C ALA A 300 40.40 7.32 -4.93
N ASP A 301 39.24 6.89 -4.41
CA ASP A 301 38.82 5.50 -4.44
C ASP A 301 38.69 5.02 -5.90
N PRO A 302 39.33 3.89 -6.28
CA PRO A 302 39.31 3.37 -7.64
C PRO A 302 37.91 3.13 -8.21
N SER A 303 36.92 2.84 -7.36
CA SER A 303 35.54 2.60 -7.78
C SER A 303 34.79 3.87 -8.22
N ILE A 304 35.35 5.06 -7.96
CA ILE A 304 34.78 6.34 -8.40
C ILE A 304 35.34 6.76 -9.76
N GLU A 305 36.50 6.22 -10.18
CA GLU A 305 37.08 6.47 -11.51
C GLU A 305 37.30 7.97 -11.84
N VAL A 306 37.92 8.72 -10.91
CA VAL A 306 38.27 10.13 -11.11
C VAL A 306 39.78 10.31 -11.04
N ASP A 307 40.40 10.80 -12.11
CA ASP A 307 41.84 11.08 -12.15
C ASP A 307 42.24 12.26 -11.27
N ALA A 308 43.52 12.35 -10.90
CA ALA A 308 44.03 13.36 -9.96
C ALA A 308 43.69 14.80 -10.37
N ASN A 309 43.85 15.15 -11.66
CA ASN A 309 43.54 16.50 -12.14
C ASN A 309 42.05 16.80 -12.02
N LYS A 310 41.18 15.83 -12.33
CA LYS A 310 39.73 15.99 -12.17
C LYS A 310 39.33 16.09 -10.70
N ARG A 311 39.91 15.29 -9.80
CA ARG A 311 39.66 15.38 -8.34
C ARG A 311 39.97 16.76 -7.80
N GLN A 312 41.16 17.26 -8.13
CA GLN A 312 41.62 18.58 -7.68
C GLN A 312 40.75 19.71 -8.25
N LYS A 313 40.31 19.62 -9.51
CA LYS A 313 39.37 20.59 -10.10
C LYS A 313 38.01 20.61 -9.39
N ILE A 314 37.48 19.44 -9.04
CA ILE A 314 36.20 19.33 -8.30
C ILE A 314 36.33 20.02 -6.94
N VAL A 315 37.39 19.71 -6.21
CA VAL A 315 37.67 20.31 -4.89
C VAL A 315 37.98 21.81 -5.00
N GLN A 316 38.68 22.23 -6.05
CA GLN A 316 38.96 23.65 -6.31
C GLN A 316 37.65 24.43 -6.49
N ALA A 317 36.67 23.87 -7.22
CA ALA A 317 35.37 24.51 -7.36
C ALA A 317 34.63 24.69 -6.02
N LEU A 318 34.83 23.77 -5.07
CA LEU A 318 34.31 23.91 -3.72
C LEU A 318 35.09 24.97 -2.92
N LEU A 319 36.41 25.05 -3.05
CA LEU A 319 37.24 26.06 -2.37
C LEU A 319 36.94 27.49 -2.86
N ASP A 320 36.53 27.64 -4.12
CA ASP A 320 36.28 28.93 -4.76
C ASP A 320 34.85 29.47 -4.53
N VAL A 321 34.02 28.79 -3.72
CA VAL A 321 32.66 29.26 -3.44
C VAL A 321 32.65 30.45 -2.48
N ASN A 322 31.70 31.36 -2.71
CA ASN A 322 31.39 32.42 -1.76
C ASN A 322 30.34 31.93 -0.77
N VAL A 323 30.64 31.98 0.52
CA VAL A 323 29.69 31.58 1.58
C VAL A 323 28.98 32.81 2.13
N PHE A 324 27.66 32.72 2.23
CA PHE A 324 26.76 33.75 2.71
C PHE A 324 25.96 33.21 3.90
N GLU A 325 26.10 33.84 5.05
CA GLU A 325 25.37 33.49 6.27
C GLU A 325 24.12 34.34 6.44
N THR A 326 23.07 33.74 7.01
CA THR A 326 21.86 34.46 7.42
C THR A 326 21.27 33.88 8.71
N GLU A 327 20.62 34.73 9.50
CA GLU A 327 19.84 34.31 10.68
C GLU A 327 18.46 33.75 10.26
N LYS A 328 17.97 34.10 9.06
CA LYS A 328 16.64 33.69 8.58
C LYS A 328 16.67 32.24 8.07
N PRO A 329 15.58 31.45 8.25
CA PRO A 329 15.53 30.08 7.73
C PRO A 329 15.61 30.03 6.21
N ILE A 330 16.52 29.22 5.68
CA ILE A 330 16.56 28.87 4.26
C ILE A 330 15.55 27.76 4.05
N THR A 331 14.52 27.99 3.24
CA THR A 331 13.43 27.02 3.03
C THR A 331 13.41 26.44 1.64
N VAL A 332 12.95 25.20 1.55
CA VAL A 332 12.66 24.47 0.32
C VAL A 332 11.19 24.07 0.28
N GLY A 333 10.60 24.16 -0.91
CA GLY A 333 9.22 23.73 -1.13
C GLY A 333 9.17 22.28 -1.59
N TYR A 334 8.27 21.51 -1.01
CA TYR A 334 7.90 20.18 -1.47
C TYR A 334 6.45 20.23 -1.93
N SER A 335 6.18 19.70 -3.12
CA SER A 335 4.85 19.57 -3.68
C SER A 335 4.56 18.11 -3.97
N LEU A 336 3.43 17.60 -3.48
CA LEU A 336 2.95 16.26 -3.74
C LEU A 336 1.63 16.33 -4.51
N SER A 337 1.63 15.86 -5.75
CA SER A 337 0.48 15.90 -6.64
C SER A 337 -0.45 14.71 -6.43
N LEU A 338 -1.75 15.00 -6.21
CA LEU A 338 -2.82 14.03 -6.04
C LEU A 338 -3.59 13.83 -7.36
N SER A 339 -4.27 12.70 -7.49
CA SER A 339 -5.08 12.34 -8.65
C SER A 339 -6.33 13.22 -8.84
N SER A 340 -6.76 13.90 -7.78
CA SER A 340 -7.81 14.95 -7.84
C SER A 340 -7.38 16.20 -8.61
N GLY A 341 -6.08 16.36 -8.88
CA GLY A 341 -5.49 17.60 -9.39
C GLY A 341 -5.11 18.60 -8.29
N GLU A 342 -5.40 18.28 -7.03
CA GLU A 342 -4.90 19.03 -5.87
C GLU A 342 -3.44 18.65 -5.58
N SER A 343 -2.75 19.52 -4.85
CA SER A 343 -1.35 19.32 -4.47
C SER A 343 -1.15 19.68 -3.00
N VAL A 344 -0.49 18.80 -2.25
CA VAL A 344 -0.04 19.09 -0.88
C VAL A 344 1.29 19.81 -0.96
N ASN A 345 1.31 21.08 -0.58
CA ASN A 345 2.50 21.91 -0.60
C ASN A 345 3.00 22.19 0.82
N VAL A 346 4.25 21.86 1.11
CA VAL A 346 4.89 22.12 2.40
C VAL A 346 6.22 22.80 2.21
N LYS A 347 6.56 23.74 3.09
CA LYS A 347 7.89 24.35 3.15
C LYS A 347 8.64 23.78 4.34
N ALA A 348 9.84 23.29 4.12
CA ALA A 348 10.74 22.83 5.18
C ALA A 348 12.03 23.65 5.21
N SER A 349 12.70 23.67 6.36
CA SER A 349 14.03 24.25 6.45
C SER A 349 15.05 23.33 5.77
N GLN A 350 15.86 23.88 4.87
CA GLN A 350 16.99 23.17 4.25
C GLN A 350 18.33 23.61 4.87
N MET A 351 18.35 24.67 5.72
CA MET A 351 19.51 25.26 6.43
C MET A 351 20.70 25.70 5.58
N ILE A 352 20.97 25.06 4.44
CA ILE A 352 22.08 25.32 3.54
C ILE A 352 21.64 25.03 2.10
N ARG A 353 22.17 25.81 1.16
CA ARG A 353 21.94 25.66 -0.28
C ARG A 353 23.21 26.02 -1.04
N TRP A 354 23.57 25.22 -2.03
CA TRP A 354 24.67 25.53 -2.93
C TRP A 354 24.15 25.80 -4.35
N GLU A 355 24.27 27.04 -4.80
CA GLU A 355 24.08 27.43 -6.19
C GLU A 355 25.40 27.28 -6.95
N ARG A 356 25.56 26.15 -7.63
CA ARG A 356 26.83 25.80 -8.29
C ARG A 356 27.16 26.72 -9.46
N GLU A 357 26.17 27.14 -10.25
CA GLU A 357 26.38 28.03 -11.40
C GLU A 357 26.90 29.41 -11.02
N SER A 358 26.52 29.90 -9.84
CA SER A 358 26.93 31.20 -9.31
C SER A 358 28.10 31.10 -8.33
N SER A 359 28.58 29.89 -8.03
CA SER A 359 29.57 29.59 -6.98
C SER A 359 29.20 30.22 -5.63
N LYS A 360 27.94 30.09 -5.22
CA LYS A 360 27.44 30.64 -3.94
C LYS A 360 26.88 29.55 -3.05
N VAL A 361 27.28 29.57 -1.78
CA VAL A 361 26.70 28.75 -0.73
C VAL A 361 25.99 29.67 0.24
N PHE A 362 24.69 29.46 0.44
CA PHE A 362 23.91 30.14 1.46
C PHE A 362 23.74 29.19 2.63
N THR A 363 24.04 29.65 3.85
CA THR A 363 23.90 28.84 5.06
C THR A 363 23.21 29.65 6.15
N GLN A 364 22.37 28.98 6.93
CA GLN A 364 21.82 29.53 8.15
C GLN A 364 22.91 29.49 9.22
N LYS A 365 22.98 30.55 10.02
CA LYS A 365 23.95 30.64 11.12
C LYS A 365 23.67 29.54 12.14
N ILE A 366 24.69 28.74 12.41
CA ILE A 366 24.58 27.59 13.30
C ILE A 366 24.84 28.06 14.72
N ASN A 367 23.81 28.02 15.56
CA ASN A 367 24.03 28.15 16.99
C ASN A 367 24.50 26.80 17.56
N ARG A 368 25.83 26.64 17.71
CA ARG A 368 26.44 25.41 18.26
C ARG A 368 26.02 25.08 19.70
N SER A 369 25.35 26.00 20.40
CA SER A 369 24.77 25.73 21.73
C SER A 369 23.40 25.02 21.69
N CYS A 370 22.80 24.83 20.51
CA CYS A 370 21.45 24.25 20.36
C CYS A 370 21.36 22.71 20.56
N GLY A 371 22.42 22.09 21.10
CA GLY A 371 22.44 20.67 21.45
C GLY A 371 22.57 19.72 20.25
N HIS A 372 22.60 18.41 20.55
CA HIS A 372 22.91 17.37 19.56
C HIS A 372 21.91 17.28 18.40
N LYS A 373 20.62 17.53 18.65
CA LYS A 373 19.57 17.47 17.61
C LYS A 373 19.81 18.50 16.49
N ALA A 374 20.01 19.76 16.85
CA ALA A 374 20.27 20.81 15.86
C ALA A 374 21.58 20.56 15.09
N ASN A 375 22.60 20.02 15.78
CA ASN A 375 23.87 19.70 15.15
C ASN A 375 23.73 18.57 14.10
N ILE A 376 23.01 17.49 14.40
CA ILE A 376 22.80 16.40 13.44
C ILE A 376 21.87 16.81 12.28
N GLU A 377 20.88 17.66 12.53
CA GLU A 377 20.04 18.24 11.49
C GLU A 377 20.87 19.06 10.49
N PHE A 378 21.67 20.01 10.99
CA PHE A 378 22.57 20.79 10.14
C PHE A 378 23.56 19.90 9.39
N ALA A 379 24.20 18.96 10.10
CA ALA A 379 25.16 18.04 9.50
C ALA A 379 24.55 17.25 8.33
N THR A 380 23.28 16.84 8.46
CA THR A 380 22.55 16.09 7.42
C THR A 380 22.31 16.95 6.17
N PHE A 381 21.88 18.20 6.33
CA PHE A 381 21.68 19.08 5.18
C PHE A 381 23.00 19.51 4.54
N PHE A 382 24.01 19.82 5.37
CA PHE A 382 25.35 20.17 4.94
C PHE A 382 25.97 19.06 4.10
N SER A 383 25.98 17.83 4.63
CA SER A 383 26.59 16.70 3.93
C SER A 383 25.90 16.41 2.60
N GLN A 384 24.57 16.49 2.56
CA GLN A 384 23.80 16.27 1.35
C GLN A 384 24.13 17.32 0.28
N VAL A 385 24.08 18.61 0.62
CA VAL A 385 24.34 19.71 -0.32
C VAL A 385 25.77 19.66 -0.87
N ILE A 386 26.76 19.36 -0.02
CA ILE A 386 28.14 19.25 -0.46
C ILE A 386 28.35 18.01 -1.34
N ALA A 387 27.82 16.85 -0.96
CA ALA A 387 27.92 15.63 -1.76
C ALA A 387 27.25 15.77 -3.12
N ASP A 388 26.03 16.35 -3.17
CA ASP A 388 25.30 16.65 -4.41
C ASP A 388 26.12 17.55 -5.34
N GLY A 389 26.74 18.61 -4.81
CA GLY A 389 27.53 19.53 -5.62
C GLY A 389 28.85 18.94 -6.13
N ILE A 390 29.48 18.03 -5.36
CA ILE A 390 30.74 17.37 -5.74
C ILE A 390 30.49 16.25 -6.76
N LEU A 391 29.50 15.40 -6.53
CA LEU A 391 29.24 14.16 -7.29
C LEU A 391 28.02 14.27 -8.21
N TRP A 392 27.67 15.47 -8.67
CA TRP A 392 26.52 15.70 -9.55
C TRP A 392 26.53 14.85 -10.84
N GLU A 393 27.70 14.44 -11.36
CA GLU A 393 27.81 13.51 -12.51
C GLU A 393 27.67 12.03 -12.13
N LYS A 394 27.78 11.69 -10.84
CA LYS A 394 27.82 10.32 -10.29
C LYS A 394 26.86 10.18 -9.12
N SER A 395 25.56 10.33 -9.39
CA SER A 395 24.51 10.35 -8.37
C SER A 395 24.46 9.10 -7.48
N GLU A 396 24.86 7.95 -8.00
CA GLU A 396 24.87 6.66 -7.28
C GLU A 396 25.80 6.65 -6.05
N ARG A 397 26.85 7.49 -6.04
CA ARG A 397 27.86 7.53 -4.95
C ARG A 397 27.63 8.68 -3.97
N ILE A 398 26.63 9.53 -4.20
CA ILE A 398 26.26 10.63 -3.31
C ILE A 398 25.97 10.15 -1.87
N PRO A 399 25.20 9.06 -1.63
CA PRO A 399 24.88 8.63 -0.27
C PRO A 399 26.12 8.28 0.57
N GLU A 400 27.13 7.68 -0.05
CA GLU A 400 28.37 7.28 0.63
C GLU A 400 29.21 8.50 1.05
N LEU A 401 29.37 9.47 0.14
CA LEU A 401 30.08 10.71 0.44
C LEU A 401 29.31 11.54 1.48
N CYS A 402 27.98 11.59 1.37
CA CYS A 402 27.10 12.27 2.32
C CYS A 402 27.33 11.74 3.75
N GLU A 403 27.28 10.42 3.95
CA GLU A 403 27.52 9.82 5.27
C GLU A 403 28.94 10.10 5.80
N LEU A 404 29.97 10.09 4.93
CA LEU A 404 31.33 10.43 5.36
C LEU A 404 31.47 11.88 5.78
N ILE A 405 30.92 12.83 5.01
CA ILE A 405 30.96 14.25 5.34
C ILE A 405 30.18 14.52 6.64
N LYS A 406 29.03 13.86 6.82
CA LYS A 406 28.22 13.96 8.03
C LYS A 406 28.98 13.49 9.27
N LEU A 407 29.64 12.33 9.18
CA LEU A 407 30.51 11.85 10.26
C LEU A 407 31.67 12.80 10.52
N GLY A 408 32.30 13.33 9.46
CA GLY A 408 33.38 14.31 9.59
C GLY A 408 32.93 15.58 10.30
N TRP A 409 31.73 16.08 9.99
CA TRP A 409 31.14 17.23 10.67
C TRP A 409 30.91 16.97 12.15
N LEU A 410 30.33 15.81 12.50
CA LEU A 410 30.05 15.44 13.89
C LEU A 410 31.34 15.23 14.72
N LEU A 411 32.46 14.92 14.06
CA LEU A 411 33.80 14.84 14.64
C LEU A 411 34.54 16.19 14.58
N GLU A 412 33.83 17.28 14.29
CA GLU A 412 34.36 18.65 14.16
C GLU A 412 35.49 18.81 13.14
N PHE A 413 35.64 17.84 12.24
CA PHE A 413 36.76 17.71 11.32
C PHE A 413 38.12 17.73 12.02
N GLU A 414 38.23 17.08 13.18
CA GLU A 414 39.49 16.88 13.90
C GLU A 414 40.46 16.00 13.09
N GLU A 415 41.72 16.45 12.90
CA GLU A 415 42.70 15.82 12.02
C GLU A 415 42.96 14.34 12.33
N GLU A 416 43.15 13.98 13.60
CA GLU A 416 43.39 12.59 14.00
C GLU A 416 42.16 11.71 13.78
N ALA A 417 40.97 12.23 14.10
CA ALA A 417 39.70 11.53 13.92
C ALA A 417 39.40 11.30 12.43
N ILE A 418 39.59 12.31 11.57
CA ILE A 418 39.43 12.19 10.12
C ILE A 418 40.47 11.23 9.53
N GLY A 419 41.72 11.31 10.00
CA GLY A 419 42.77 10.37 9.60
C GLY A 419 42.43 8.92 9.95
N PHE A 420 41.83 8.68 11.11
CA PHE A 420 41.34 7.36 11.50
C PHE A 420 40.12 6.93 10.67
N LEU A 421 39.14 7.83 10.47
CA LEU A 421 37.94 7.58 9.67
C LEU A 421 38.29 7.11 8.25
N LEU A 422 39.21 7.82 7.57
CA LEU A 422 39.70 7.44 6.24
C LEU A 422 40.26 6.01 6.23
N LYS A 423 41.09 5.65 7.22
CA LYS A 423 41.63 4.29 7.35
C LYS A 423 40.54 3.24 7.54
N THR A 424 39.53 3.50 8.38
CA THR A 424 38.42 2.55 8.59
C THR A 424 37.60 2.30 7.33
N LYS A 425 37.62 3.25 6.39
CA LYS A 425 36.92 3.20 5.11
C LYS A 425 37.83 2.77 3.95
N ASN A 426 39.09 2.44 4.22
CA ASN A 426 40.13 2.13 3.23
C ASN A 426 40.37 3.25 2.20
N LEU A 427 40.16 4.50 2.61
CA LEU A 427 40.37 5.68 1.80
C LEU A 427 41.74 6.29 2.10
N GLN A 428 42.41 6.81 1.07
CA GLN A 428 43.72 7.43 1.20
C GLN A 428 43.91 8.52 0.16
N LEU A 429 44.81 9.46 0.45
CA LEU A 429 45.24 10.46 -0.53
C LEU A 429 46.51 9.97 -1.22
N PHE A 430 46.64 10.32 -2.49
CA PHE A 430 47.88 10.16 -3.23
C PHE A 430 48.76 11.40 -3.12
N MET A 431 50.01 11.29 -3.55
CA MET A 431 51.02 12.33 -3.34
C MET A 431 50.61 13.68 -3.96
N GLU A 432 50.03 13.63 -5.16
CA GLU A 432 49.56 14.81 -5.89
C GLU A 432 48.44 15.55 -5.15
N ASP A 433 47.55 14.79 -4.49
CA ASP A 433 46.44 15.34 -3.71
C ASP A 433 46.92 15.92 -2.37
N LEU A 434 47.95 15.32 -1.77
CA LEU A 434 48.61 15.85 -0.57
C LEU A 434 49.34 17.17 -0.88
N GLU A 435 50.08 17.23 -2.00
CA GLU A 435 50.74 18.46 -2.45
C GLU A 435 49.72 19.57 -2.73
N PHE A 436 48.63 19.24 -3.43
CA PHE A 436 47.54 20.18 -3.66
C PHE A 436 46.94 20.67 -2.35
N LEU A 437 46.59 19.77 -1.42
CA LEU A 437 46.00 20.12 -0.13
C LEU A 437 46.91 21.07 0.67
N ASN A 438 48.20 20.73 0.78
CA ASN A 438 49.17 21.54 1.51
C ASN A 438 49.42 22.91 0.84
N SER A 439 49.27 23.02 -0.48
CA SER A 439 49.36 24.31 -1.19
C SER A 439 48.20 25.26 -0.86
N LYS A 440 47.01 24.71 -0.52
CA LYS A 440 45.80 25.48 -0.20
C LYS A 440 45.67 25.77 1.29
N PHE A 441 46.21 24.89 2.12
CA PHE A 441 46.23 25.03 3.57
C PHE A 441 47.66 24.83 4.08
N PRO A 442 48.53 25.86 3.97
CA PRO A 442 49.86 25.81 4.53
C PRO A 442 49.79 25.60 6.04
N SER A 443 50.59 24.69 6.57
CA SER A 443 50.79 24.59 8.02
C SER A 443 51.37 25.92 8.52
N GLU A 444 50.78 26.50 9.57
CA GLU A 444 51.39 27.63 10.29
C GLU A 444 52.75 27.25 10.93
#